data_AF-A0AAU0N1P1-F1
#
_entry.id   AF-A0AAU0N1P1-F1
#
_cell.length_a   1.000
_cell.length_b   1.000
_cell.length_c   1.000
_cell.angle_alpha   90.00
_cell.angle_beta   90.00
_cell.angle_gamma   90.00
#
_symmetry.space_group_name_H-M   'P 1'
#
loop_
_entity.id
_entity.type
_entity.pdbx_description
1 polymer ?
#
loop_
_entity_poly.entity_id
_entity_poly.type
_entity_poly.pdbx_seq_one_letter_code
_entity_poly.pdbx_strand_id
1 'polypeptide(L)'
;MKRWTLCLGSTSVCVAACAVIGYLMSGAAVSQTVESGQQLQGGQSPSLAFCQERFLEKDDGLLRCNWAVNFNFACFVSYPSNKVVQVGSLLSEPEVVGECDNGERIVKILHY
;
A
#
# COMPACT_ATOMS: atom_id res chain seq x y z
N MET A 1 44.78 -2.71 12.90
CA MET A 1 44.87 -1.27 12.58
C MET A 1 45.92 -1.07 11.50
N LYS A 2 45.55 -0.61 10.30
CA LYS A 2 46.40 0.21 9.42
C LYS A 2 45.58 0.66 8.20
N ARG A 3 45.27 1.96 8.22
CA ARG A 3 44.73 2.79 7.12
C ARG A 3 45.52 2.58 5.84
N TRP A 4 44.80 2.55 4.72
CA TRP A 4 45.35 2.92 3.41
C TRP A 4 44.44 4.00 2.84
N THR A 5 44.92 5.23 2.90
CA THR A 5 44.41 6.39 2.16
C THR A 5 45.46 6.68 1.11
N LEU A 6 45.09 6.65 -0.17
CA LEU A 6 45.86 7.27 -1.24
C LEU A 6 44.91 8.16 -2.04
N CYS A 7 45.14 9.46 -1.88
CA CYS A 7 44.72 10.52 -2.79
C CYS A 7 45.56 10.45 -4.09
N LEU A 8 45.05 11.02 -5.18
CA LEU A 8 45.72 11.87 -6.19
C LEU A 8 44.78 11.92 -7.42
N GLY A 9 44.06 13.01 -7.69
CA GLY A 9 44.52 14.15 -8.52
C GLY A 9 43.84 14.04 -9.90
N SER A 10 43.47 15.07 -10.68
CA SER A 10 43.67 16.51 -10.63
C SER A 10 42.77 17.20 -11.68
N THR A 11 42.32 18.42 -11.33
CA THR A 11 42.13 19.64 -12.16
C THR A 11 41.17 19.68 -13.37
N SER A 12 40.19 20.61 -13.33
CA SER A 12 40.25 21.84 -14.15
C SER A 12 39.17 22.89 -13.80
N VAL A 13 39.64 24.00 -13.20
CA VAL A 13 39.33 25.45 -13.33
C VAL A 13 38.00 25.91 -13.98
N CYS A 14 37.22 26.77 -13.28
CA CYS A 14 37.06 28.22 -13.57
C CYS A 14 35.87 28.91 -12.86
N VAL A 15 36.22 29.81 -11.95
CA VAL A 15 35.70 31.18 -11.75
C VAL A 15 34.19 31.42 -11.75
N ALA A 16 33.67 31.72 -10.56
CA ALA A 16 32.78 32.88 -10.38
C ALA A 16 32.94 33.40 -8.96
N ALA A 17 33.73 34.48 -8.84
CA ALA A 17 33.78 35.29 -7.64
C ALA A 17 32.46 36.06 -7.52
N CYS A 18 31.67 35.77 -6.49
CA CYS A 18 30.77 36.75 -5.89
C CYS A 18 30.89 36.63 -4.38
N ALA A 19 31.28 37.77 -3.81
CA ALA A 19 31.47 38.00 -2.40
C ALA A 19 30.17 37.89 -1.60
N VAL A 20 30.31 38.14 -0.30
CA VAL A 20 29.36 38.86 0.56
C VAL A 20 28.76 38.00 1.70
N ILE A 21 29.28 38.32 2.89
CA ILE A 21 28.62 38.38 4.21
C ILE A 21 28.48 37.06 4.98
N GLY A 22 29.30 36.96 6.01
CA GLY A 22 29.03 36.13 7.16
C GLY A 22 27.80 36.63 7.93
N TYR A 23 26.93 35.70 8.27
CA TYR A 23 26.03 35.81 9.41
C TYR A 23 26.12 34.49 10.18
N LEU A 24 26.75 34.55 11.35
CA LEU A 24 26.54 33.59 12.43
C LEU A 24 25.09 33.75 12.89
N MET A 25 24.26 32.74 12.64
CA MET A 25 22.97 32.58 13.32
C MET A 25 22.98 31.26 14.07
N SER A 26 23.36 31.37 15.34
CA SER A 26 23.01 30.41 16.37
C SER A 26 21.52 30.53 16.68
N GLY A 27 20.83 29.40 16.88
CA GLY A 27 19.62 29.33 17.69
C GLY A 27 18.31 29.13 16.93
N ALA A 28 17.93 27.87 16.77
CA ALA A 28 16.72 27.28 17.35
C ALA A 28 16.50 25.93 16.66
N ALA A 29 16.87 24.85 17.35
CA ALA A 29 16.35 23.53 17.01
C ALA A 29 14.84 23.60 17.26
N VAL A 30 14.06 23.82 16.18
CA VAL A 30 12.63 23.55 16.21
C VAL A 30 12.51 22.03 16.28
N SER A 31 12.45 21.50 17.50
CA SER A 31 11.79 20.22 17.74
C SER A 31 10.34 20.39 17.30
N GLN A 32 10.07 20.10 16.03
CA GLN A 32 8.74 19.75 15.60
C GLN A 32 8.48 18.36 16.16
N THR A 33 8.15 18.32 17.46
CA THR A 33 7.34 17.24 17.98
C THR A 33 6.02 17.37 17.24
N VAL A 34 5.91 16.67 16.11
CA VAL A 34 4.63 16.39 15.50
C VAL A 34 3.95 15.46 16.49
N GLU A 35 3.28 16.07 17.47
CA GLU A 35 2.22 15.44 18.22
C GLU A 35 1.19 15.02 17.17
N SER A 36 1.38 13.82 16.63
CA SER A 36 0.42 13.16 15.78
C SER A 36 -0.75 12.83 16.69
N GLY A 37 -1.60 13.85 16.85
CA GLY A 37 -2.89 13.73 17.50
C GLY A 37 -3.57 12.50 16.97
N GLN A 38 -4.12 11.72 17.89
CA GLN A 38 -4.96 10.56 17.64
C GLN A 38 -5.75 10.76 16.35
N GLN A 39 -5.35 10.03 15.31
CA GLN A 39 -6.11 9.94 14.08
C GLN A 39 -7.49 9.46 14.51
N LEU A 40 -8.48 10.36 14.47
CA LEU A 40 -9.88 10.01 14.63
C LEU A 40 -10.11 8.74 13.83
N GLN A 41 -10.52 7.70 14.52
CA GLN A 41 -10.84 6.40 13.97
C GLN A 41 -12.10 6.59 13.12
N GLY A 42 -11.92 7.17 11.92
CA GLY A 42 -12.95 7.24 10.91
C GLY A 42 -13.33 5.80 10.59
N GLY A 43 -14.58 5.44 10.88
CA GLY A 43 -15.08 4.10 10.56
C GLY A 43 -14.78 3.80 9.10
N GLN A 44 -14.11 2.68 8.82
CA GLN A 44 -13.91 2.23 7.45
C GLN A 44 -15.29 2.03 6.80
N SER A 45 -15.50 2.65 5.64
CA SER A 45 -16.67 2.36 4.84
C SER A 45 -16.63 0.92 4.34
N PRO A 46 -17.78 0.22 4.26
CA PRO A 46 -17.87 -1.08 3.64
C PRO A 46 -17.26 -1.11 2.24
N SER A 47 -16.56 -2.20 1.94
CA SER A 47 -16.00 -2.53 0.64
C SER A 47 -16.83 -3.62 -0.03
N LEU A 48 -17.16 -3.39 -1.30
CA LEU A 48 -17.75 -4.40 -2.19
C LEU A 48 -16.64 -5.02 -3.05
N ALA A 49 -16.59 -6.34 -3.09
CA ALA A 49 -15.68 -7.09 -3.94
C ALA A 49 -16.41 -8.23 -4.67
N PHE A 50 -15.81 -8.65 -5.78
CA PHE A 50 -16.24 -9.78 -6.59
C PHE A 50 -15.12 -10.82 -6.62
N CYS A 51 -15.51 -12.08 -6.50
CA CYS A 51 -14.62 -13.21 -6.40
C CYS A 51 -14.99 -14.27 -7.42
N GLN A 52 -14.03 -14.93 -8.07
CA GLN A 52 -14.35 -16.22 -8.67
C GLN A 52 -14.45 -17.26 -7.55
N GLU A 53 -15.50 -18.07 -7.56
CA GLU A 53 -15.76 -19.06 -6.50
C GLU A 53 -14.59 -20.03 -6.32
N ARG A 54 -13.89 -20.41 -7.40
CA ARG A 54 -12.70 -21.29 -7.33
C ARG A 54 -11.55 -20.72 -6.49
N PHE A 55 -11.51 -19.40 -6.30
CA PHE A 55 -10.49 -18.71 -5.50
C PHE A 55 -11.01 -18.34 -4.11
N LEU A 56 -12.29 -18.61 -3.82
CA LEU A 56 -12.90 -18.31 -2.54
C LEU A 56 -12.53 -19.41 -1.54
N GLU A 57 -11.52 -19.13 -0.73
CA GLU A 57 -11.04 -20.05 0.30
C GLU A 57 -11.29 -19.47 1.69
N LYS A 58 -11.81 -20.31 2.60
CA LYS A 58 -12.06 -19.97 3.99
C LYS A 58 -11.25 -20.90 4.89
N ASP A 59 -10.26 -20.35 5.57
CA ASP A 59 -9.28 -21.10 6.36
C ASP A 59 -8.91 -20.32 7.63
N ASP A 60 -8.94 -20.96 8.80
CA ASP A 60 -8.60 -20.33 10.10
C ASP A 60 -9.28 -18.98 10.39
N GLY A 61 -10.53 -18.81 9.94
CA GLY A 61 -11.28 -17.55 10.10
C GLY A 61 -10.82 -16.43 9.17
N LEU A 62 -9.97 -16.76 8.20
CA LEU A 62 -9.51 -15.89 7.12
C LEU A 62 -10.23 -16.24 5.82
N LEU A 63 -10.41 -15.23 4.99
CA LEU A 63 -11.03 -15.31 3.68
C LEU A 63 -9.99 -14.85 2.64
N ARG A 64 -9.77 -15.69 1.64
CA ARG A 64 -8.86 -15.45 0.51
C ARG A 64 -9.66 -15.46 -0.78
N CYS A 65 -9.24 -14.61 -1.71
CA CYS A 65 -9.91 -14.38 -2.98
C CYS A 65 -9.03 -13.53 -3.93
N ASN A 66 -9.41 -13.41 -5.21
CA ASN A 66 -8.83 -12.45 -6.14
C ASN A 66 -9.28 -10.98 -5.93
N TRP A 67 -10.34 -10.72 -5.15
CA TRP A 67 -10.78 -9.41 -4.68
C TRP A 67 -10.98 -8.34 -5.78
N ALA A 68 -11.67 -8.70 -6.86
CA ALA A 68 -11.92 -7.74 -7.94
C ALA A 68 -12.92 -6.66 -7.50
N VAL A 69 -12.65 -5.40 -7.85
CA VAL A 69 -13.54 -4.26 -7.56
C VAL A 69 -14.74 -4.17 -8.51
N ASN A 70 -14.74 -4.97 -9.57
CA ASN A 70 -15.77 -4.97 -10.61
C ASN A 70 -16.05 -6.40 -11.07
N PHE A 71 -17.32 -6.71 -11.31
CA PHE A 71 -17.79 -8.00 -11.77
C PHE A 71 -17.04 -8.50 -13.01
N ASN A 72 -16.91 -7.66 -14.06
CA ASN A 72 -16.24 -8.05 -15.30
C ASN A 72 -14.75 -8.33 -15.08
N PHE A 73 -14.11 -7.57 -14.18
CA PHE A 73 -12.71 -7.78 -13.84
C PHE A 73 -12.48 -9.10 -13.11
N ALA A 74 -13.47 -9.58 -12.34
CA ALA A 74 -13.35 -10.84 -11.61
C ALA A 74 -12.99 -12.00 -12.53
N CYS A 75 -13.46 -12.02 -13.78
CA CYS A 75 -13.15 -13.05 -14.77
C CYS A 75 -11.70 -13.07 -15.26
N PHE A 76 -11.00 -11.94 -15.20
CA PHE A 76 -9.66 -11.81 -15.78
C PHE A 76 -8.54 -11.87 -14.74
N VAL A 77 -8.86 -11.81 -13.45
CA VAL A 77 -7.85 -11.91 -12.39
C VAL A 77 -7.56 -13.39 -12.10
N SER A 78 -6.44 -13.86 -12.64
CA SER A 78 -6.04 -15.28 -12.64
C SER A 78 -5.28 -15.75 -11.40
N TYR A 79 -4.83 -14.85 -10.52
CA TYR A 79 -4.15 -15.20 -9.29
C TYR A 79 -4.86 -14.59 -8.07
N PRO A 80 -4.99 -15.35 -6.97
CA PRO A 80 -5.53 -14.80 -5.72
C PRO A 80 -4.68 -13.61 -5.30
N SER A 81 -5.36 -12.54 -4.87
CA SER A 81 -4.66 -11.37 -4.35
C SER A 81 -4.07 -11.73 -2.98
N ASN A 82 -2.91 -11.16 -2.65
CA ASN A 82 -2.29 -11.34 -1.33
C ASN A 82 -3.12 -10.68 -0.21
N LYS A 83 -4.23 -10.02 -0.54
CA LYS A 83 -5.19 -9.49 0.42
C LYS A 83 -5.91 -10.64 1.12
N VAL A 84 -5.87 -10.60 2.45
CA VAL A 84 -6.60 -11.51 3.33
C VAL A 84 -7.61 -10.68 4.11
N VAL A 85 -8.85 -11.14 4.17
CA VAL A 85 -9.94 -10.50 4.92
C VAL A 85 -10.37 -11.45 6.03
N GLN A 86 -10.73 -10.93 7.21
CA GLN A 86 -11.25 -11.79 8.27
C GLN A 86 -12.69 -12.17 7.96
N VAL A 87 -13.07 -13.42 8.19
CA VAL A 87 -14.46 -13.88 8.04
C VAL A 87 -15.40 -13.05 8.90
N GLY A 88 -14.96 -12.62 10.09
CA GLY A 88 -15.74 -11.76 10.98
C GLY A 88 -15.97 -10.34 10.47
N SER A 89 -15.30 -9.90 9.39
CA SER A 89 -15.56 -8.60 8.77
C SER A 89 -16.56 -8.68 7.61
N LEU A 90 -17.08 -9.86 7.28
CA LEU A 90 -18.17 -10.01 6.34
C LEU A 90 -19.44 -9.35 6.87
N LEU A 91 -20.07 -8.55 6.01
CA LEU A 91 -21.32 -7.85 6.30
C LEU A 91 -22.56 -8.64 5.88
N SER A 92 -22.37 -9.59 4.96
CA SER A 92 -23.39 -10.52 4.49
C SER A 92 -22.73 -11.82 4.04
N GLU A 93 -23.51 -12.89 3.96
CA GLU A 93 -23.04 -14.11 3.33
C GLU A 93 -22.64 -13.85 1.85
N PRO A 94 -21.58 -14.50 1.35
CA PRO A 94 -21.20 -14.40 -0.05
C PRO A 94 -22.31 -14.92 -0.98
N GLU A 95 -22.63 -14.17 -2.04
CA GLU A 95 -23.76 -14.43 -2.93
C GLU A 95 -23.28 -14.67 -4.36
N VAL A 96 -23.70 -15.75 -5.03
CA VAL A 96 -23.41 -15.93 -6.46
C VAL A 96 -24.26 -14.96 -7.26
N VAL A 97 -23.61 -14.07 -8.01
CA VAL A 97 -24.28 -12.98 -8.76
C VAL A 97 -24.15 -13.13 -10.28
N GLY A 98 -23.42 -14.13 -10.76
CA GLY A 98 -23.30 -14.40 -12.18
C GLY A 98 -22.17 -15.39 -12.48
N GLU A 99 -21.84 -15.47 -13.77
CA GLU A 99 -20.86 -16.41 -14.31
C GLU A 99 -19.99 -15.71 -15.36
N CYS A 100 -18.72 -16.13 -15.45
CA CYS A 100 -17.82 -15.76 -16.53
C CYS A 100 -18.12 -16.56 -17.81
N ASP A 101 -17.60 -16.12 -18.96
CA ASP A 101 -17.80 -16.78 -20.26
C ASP A 101 -17.30 -18.24 -20.30
N ASN A 102 -16.37 -18.60 -19.42
CA ASN A 102 -15.85 -19.96 -19.25
C ASN A 102 -16.67 -20.81 -18.26
N GLY A 103 -17.78 -20.30 -17.75
CA GLY A 103 -18.66 -20.98 -16.78
C GLY A 103 -18.25 -20.82 -15.31
N GLU A 104 -17.23 -20.01 -15.00
CA GLU A 104 -16.80 -19.81 -13.62
C GLU A 104 -17.74 -18.87 -12.86
N ARG A 105 -18.26 -19.34 -11.71
CA ARG A 105 -19.20 -18.57 -10.89
C ARG A 105 -18.51 -17.40 -10.20
N ILE A 106 -19.18 -16.25 -10.20
CA ILE A 106 -18.73 -15.03 -9.53
C ILE A 106 -19.58 -14.79 -8.28
N VAL A 107 -18.88 -14.62 -7.16
CA VAL A 107 -19.42 -14.38 -5.84
C VAL A 107 -19.24 -12.92 -5.45
N LYS A 108 -20.31 -12.26 -5.00
CA LYS A 108 -20.30 -10.92 -4.40
C LYS A 108 -19.99 -11.02 -2.92
N ILE A 109 -19.04 -10.23 -2.46
CA ILE A 109 -18.58 -10.18 -1.06
C ILE A 109 -18.66 -8.74 -0.58
N LEU A 110 -19.38 -8.53 0.52
CA LEU A 110 -19.46 -7.25 1.22
C LEU A 110 -18.72 -7.38 2.55
N HIS A 111 -17.73 -6.53 2.81
CA HIS A 111 -16.88 -6.63 3.99
C HIS A 111 -16.39 -5.25 4.48
N TYR A 112 -15.89 -5.16 5.72
CA TYR A 112 -15.07 -4.03 6.19
C TYR A 112 -13.59 -4.25 5.87
#